data_AF-A0A0L0F5B0-F1
#
_entry.id   AF-A0A0L0F5B0-F1
#
_cell.length_a   1.000
_cell.length_b   1.000
_cell.length_c   1.000
_cell.angle_alpha   90.00
_cell.angle_beta   90.00
_cell.angle_gamma   90.00
#
_symmetry.space_group_name_H-M   'P 1'
#
loop_
_entity.id
_entity.type
_entity.pdbx_description
1 polymer ?
#
loop_
_entity_poly.entity_id
_entity_poly.type
_entity_poly.pdbx_seq_one_letter_code
_entity_poly.pdbx_strand_id
1 'polypeptide(L)'
;ARIATEIAQAKVLNDEHKIWKKNTPLLYDVIMTHALAWPTLTCSWLPDIVRSPDTNYEEHRLLLGTHTSGQEPNHILIASLRMPKTTVDDTQESEEGGGENNKNTNGPNGGPKFDADRGEYGGYGCSAARITTTQKIIHKNEVHKASYMPQNPCLIATKGPHPEVLIFDYTKTPPEPPRQM
;
A
#
# COMPACT_ATOMS: atom_id res chain seq x y z
N ALA A 1 -29.71 6.01 22.67
CA ALA A 1 -28.50 6.58 23.29
C ALA A 1 -27.23 6.16 22.54
N ARG A 2 -26.86 4.87 22.51
CA ARG A 2 -25.61 4.36 21.91
C ARG A 2 -25.40 4.71 20.42
N ILE A 3 -26.43 4.57 19.60
CA ILE A 3 -26.36 4.86 18.15
C ILE A 3 -26.07 6.36 17.89
N ALA A 4 -26.68 7.26 18.67
CA ALA A 4 -26.43 8.70 18.53
C ALA A 4 -24.98 9.06 18.92
N THR A 5 -24.42 8.37 19.92
CA THR A 5 -23.01 8.51 20.30
C THR A 5 -22.07 8.02 19.19
N GLU A 6 -22.34 6.86 18.59
CA GLU A 6 -21.54 6.32 17.49
C GLU A 6 -21.56 7.25 16.26
N ILE A 7 -22.71 7.82 15.92
CA ILE A 7 -22.83 8.80 14.82
C ILE A 7 -22.03 10.08 15.12
N ALA A 8 -22.11 10.59 16.34
CA ALA A 8 -21.35 11.76 16.75
C ALA A 8 -19.83 11.50 16.68
N GLN A 9 -19.38 10.34 17.15
CA GLN A 9 -17.98 9.93 17.09
C GLN A 9 -17.49 9.78 15.64
N ALA A 10 -18.27 9.14 14.76
CA ALA A 10 -17.92 9.01 13.35
C ALA A 10 -17.78 10.38 12.65
N LYS A 11 -18.63 11.35 13.02
CA LYS A 11 -18.53 12.72 12.50
C LYS A 11 -17.23 13.39 12.94
N VAL A 12 -16.90 13.32 14.23
CA VAL A 12 -15.64 13.87 14.76
C VAL A 12 -14.44 13.25 14.06
N LEU A 13 -14.41 11.91 13.95
CA LEU A 13 -13.32 11.18 13.29
C LEU A 13 -13.16 11.58 11.82
N ASN A 14 -14.27 11.79 11.09
CA ASN A 14 -14.21 12.24 9.70
C ASN A 14 -13.65 13.67 9.59
N ASP A 15 -14.03 14.57 10.50
CA ASP A 15 -13.56 15.95 10.48
C ASP A 15 -12.07 16.04 10.86
N GLU A 16 -11.62 15.27 11.86
CA GLU A 16 -10.20 15.10 12.19
C GLU A 16 -9.41 14.52 11.02
N HIS A 17 -9.93 13.48 10.37
CA HIS A 17 -9.28 12.88 9.20
C HIS A 17 -9.12 13.87 8.04
N LYS A 18 -10.11 14.76 7.80
CA LYS A 18 -9.97 15.83 6.79
C LYS A 18 -8.89 16.83 7.15
N ILE A 19 -8.80 17.22 8.42
CA ILE A 19 -7.75 18.14 8.90
C ILE A 19 -6.38 17.49 8.74
N TRP A 20 -6.22 16.26 9.19
CA TRP A 20 -4.99 15.48 9.00
C TRP A 20 -4.62 15.40 7.52
N LYS A 21 -5.57 15.03 6.64
CA LYS A 21 -5.33 14.92 5.19
C LYS A 21 -4.89 16.23 4.54
N LYS A 22 -5.36 17.39 5.02
CA LYS A 22 -4.88 18.70 4.55
C LYS A 22 -3.43 18.98 4.95
N ASN A 23 -3.00 18.44 6.09
CA ASN A 23 -1.67 18.64 6.65
C ASN A 23 -0.67 17.56 6.22
N THR A 24 -1.08 16.47 5.55
CA THR A 24 -0.16 15.39 5.17
C THR A 24 1.07 15.84 4.38
N PRO A 25 1.01 16.83 3.46
CA PRO A 25 2.21 17.27 2.73
C PRO A 25 3.26 17.95 3.62
N LEU A 26 2.87 18.38 4.83
CA LEU A 26 3.79 18.97 5.82
C LEU A 26 4.30 17.95 6.84
N LEU A 27 3.63 16.79 6.95
CA LEU A 27 3.86 15.82 8.02
C LEU A 27 4.64 14.58 7.56
N TYR A 28 4.55 14.21 6.28
CA TYR A 28 5.12 12.97 5.77
C TYR A 28 5.82 13.20 4.43
N ASP A 29 7.00 12.62 4.27
CA ASP A 29 7.70 12.57 2.97
C ASP A 29 6.99 11.64 1.98
N VAL A 30 6.45 10.53 2.49
CA VAL A 30 5.72 9.54 1.69
C VAL A 30 4.48 9.08 2.45
N ILE A 31 3.33 9.12 1.76
CA ILE A 31 2.09 8.53 2.24
C ILE A 31 1.48 7.65 1.15
N MET A 32 1.12 6.42 1.50
CA MET A 32 0.48 5.48 0.60
C MET A 32 -0.79 4.95 1.25
N THR A 33 -1.93 5.23 0.63
CA THR A 33 -3.23 4.73 1.09
C THR A 33 -3.70 3.66 0.12
N HIS A 34 -4.10 2.50 0.64
CA HIS A 34 -4.63 1.41 -0.16
C HIS A 34 -5.78 0.72 0.57
N ALA A 35 -6.95 0.69 -0.06
CA ALA A 35 -8.10 -0.05 0.43
C ALA A 35 -7.95 -1.54 0.08
N LEU A 36 -7.77 -2.38 1.09
CA LEU A 36 -7.80 -3.84 0.90
C LEU A 36 -9.26 -4.31 0.72
N ALA A 37 -9.45 -5.38 -0.05
CA ALA A 37 -10.77 -6.00 -0.23
C ALA A 37 -11.35 -6.53 1.09
N TRP A 38 -10.48 -7.09 1.94
CA TRP A 38 -10.81 -7.56 3.28
C TRP A 38 -9.84 -6.96 4.29
N PRO A 39 -10.28 -6.71 5.54
CA PRO A 39 -9.40 -6.23 6.58
C PRO A 39 -8.29 -7.25 6.87
N THR A 40 -7.14 -6.74 7.28
CA THR A 40 -6.01 -7.55 7.73
C THR A 40 -5.79 -7.36 9.23
N LEU A 41 -5.57 -8.46 9.93
CA LEU A 41 -5.19 -8.45 11.36
C LEU A 41 -3.67 -8.54 11.55
N THR A 42 -2.92 -8.72 10.47
CA THR A 42 -1.47 -8.86 10.48
C THR A 42 -0.82 -8.05 9.37
N CYS A 43 0.31 -7.41 9.66
CA CYS A 43 1.10 -6.68 8.69
C CYS A 43 2.57 -6.81 9.09
N SER A 44 3.39 -7.35 8.19
CA SER A 44 4.82 -7.52 8.43
C SER A 44 5.58 -7.38 7.12
N TRP A 45 6.74 -6.72 7.15
CA TRP A 45 7.64 -6.68 6.01
C TRP A 45 8.29 -8.04 5.80
N LEU A 46 8.38 -8.48 4.55
CA LEU A 46 9.38 -9.48 4.18
C LEU A 46 10.74 -8.80 4.02
N PRO A 47 11.85 -9.51 4.30
CA PRO A 47 13.17 -8.89 4.38
C PRO A 47 13.78 -8.55 3.02
N ASP A 48 13.22 -9.07 1.94
CA ASP A 48 13.73 -8.85 0.60
C ASP A 48 13.28 -7.52 0.00
N ILE A 49 14.22 -6.87 -0.67
CA ILE A 49 14.03 -5.60 -1.36
C ILE A 49 14.64 -5.76 -2.75
N VAL A 50 13.84 -5.55 -3.78
CA VAL A 50 14.30 -5.61 -5.17
C VAL A 50 14.58 -4.19 -5.65
N ARG A 51 15.84 -3.95 -6.01
CA ARG A 51 16.33 -2.66 -6.50
C ARG A 51 16.83 -2.83 -7.93
N SER A 52 16.14 -2.23 -8.89
CA SER A 52 16.60 -2.17 -10.27
C SER A 52 17.29 -0.83 -10.53
N PRO A 53 18.41 -0.78 -11.26
CA PRO A 53 19.07 0.49 -11.61
C PRO A 53 18.18 1.35 -12.53
N ASP A 54 17.37 0.71 -13.36
CA ASP A 54 16.55 1.38 -14.39
C ASP A 54 15.22 1.94 -13.87
N THR A 55 14.88 1.69 -12.59
CA THR A 55 13.63 2.16 -11.98
C THR A 55 13.88 3.24 -10.93
N ASN A 56 12.95 4.17 -10.79
CA ASN A 56 12.96 5.20 -9.74
C ASN A 56 12.33 4.73 -8.42
N TYR A 57 11.99 3.45 -8.30
CA TYR A 57 11.41 2.84 -7.11
C TYR A 57 12.17 1.59 -6.68
N GLU A 58 12.06 1.28 -5.39
CA GLU A 58 12.42 -0.02 -4.81
C GLU A 58 11.13 -0.83 -4.60
N GLU A 59 11.19 -2.13 -4.85
CA GLU A 59 10.06 -3.02 -4.64
C GLU A 59 10.26 -3.78 -3.33
N HIS A 60 9.38 -3.51 -2.37
CA HIS A 60 9.31 -4.17 -1.09
C HIS A 60 8.15 -5.16 -1.07
N ARG A 61 8.16 -6.11 -0.15
CA ARG A 61 7.04 -7.02 0.05
C ARG A 61 6.46 -6.96 1.46
N LEU A 62 5.14 -7.02 1.55
CA LEU A 62 4.37 -7.10 2.78
C LEU A 62 3.66 -8.44 2.86
N LEU A 63 3.69 -9.03 4.04
CA LEU A 63 2.91 -10.18 4.45
C LEU A 63 1.65 -9.70 5.17
N LEU A 64 0.49 -10.01 4.59
CA LEU A 64 -0.82 -9.66 5.11
C LEU A 64 -1.69 -10.92 5.24
N GLY A 65 -2.80 -10.80 5.95
CA GLY A 65 -3.81 -11.84 6.08
C GLY A 65 -5.20 -11.30 5.80
N THR A 66 -6.16 -12.17 5.53
CA THR A 66 -7.56 -11.76 5.44
C THR A 66 -8.34 -12.13 6.69
N HIS A 67 -9.36 -11.34 6.98
CA HIS A 67 -10.45 -11.68 7.87
C HIS A 67 -11.78 -11.43 7.15
N THR A 68 -12.35 -12.50 6.59
CA THR A 68 -13.56 -12.45 5.73
C THR A 68 -14.87 -12.70 6.50
N SER A 69 -14.79 -12.98 7.81
CA SER A 69 -15.93 -13.39 8.65
C SER A 69 -16.74 -14.56 8.04
N GLY A 70 -16.08 -15.45 7.31
CA GLY A 70 -16.70 -16.62 6.67
C GLY A 70 -17.43 -16.34 5.36
N GLN A 71 -17.41 -15.10 4.84
CA GLN A 71 -18.06 -14.77 3.57
C GLN A 71 -17.27 -15.28 2.35
N GLU A 72 -15.94 -15.29 2.45
CA GLU A 72 -15.03 -15.79 1.43
C GLU A 72 -13.93 -16.65 2.04
N PRO A 73 -13.26 -17.53 1.26
CA PRO A 73 -12.07 -18.23 1.71
C PRO A 73 -11.02 -17.24 2.17
N ASN A 74 -10.38 -17.52 3.31
CA ASN A 74 -9.33 -16.66 3.82
C ASN A 74 -8.01 -16.97 3.12
N HIS A 75 -7.12 -15.99 3.09
CA HIS A 75 -5.85 -16.06 2.41
C HIS A 75 -4.73 -15.43 3.23
N ILE A 76 -3.53 -15.98 3.08
CA ILE A 76 -2.28 -15.26 3.31
C ILE A 76 -1.98 -14.51 2.02
N LEU A 77 -1.70 -13.21 2.13
CA LEU A 77 -1.41 -12.35 1.00
C LEU A 77 0.05 -11.92 1.06
N ILE A 78 0.73 -12.03 -0.07
CA ILE A 78 2.00 -11.34 -0.29
C ILE A 78 1.69 -10.17 -1.21
N ALA A 79 1.94 -8.95 -0.73
CA ALA A 79 1.75 -7.73 -1.48
C ALA A 79 3.10 -7.12 -1.84
N SER A 80 3.26 -6.75 -3.10
CA SER A 80 4.35 -5.91 -3.59
C SER A 80 4.00 -4.44 -3.35
N LEU A 81 4.98 -3.69 -2.86
CA LEU A 81 4.92 -2.27 -2.59
C LEU A 81 6.07 -1.59 -3.32
N ARG A 82 5.74 -0.70 -4.26
CA ARG A 82 6.72 0.14 -4.92
C ARG A 82 6.92 1.42 -4.13
N MET A 83 8.09 1.56 -3.51
CA MET A 83 8.48 2.74 -2.73
C MET A 83 9.38 3.64 -3.57
N PRO A 84 9.17 4.96 -3.58
CA PRO A 84 10.12 5.88 -4.20
C PRO A 84 11.51 5.70 -3.60
N LYS A 85 12.56 5.71 -4.42
CA LYS A 85 13.93 5.73 -3.91
C LYS A 85 14.15 7.05 -3.16
N THR A 86 14.77 6.98 -1.99
CA THR A 86 15.23 8.17 -1.26
C THR A 86 16.50 8.70 -1.93
N THR A 87 16.39 9.23 -3.15
CA THR A 87 17.48 10.01 -3.73
C THR A 87 17.36 11.42 -3.18
N VAL A 88 18.34 11.82 -2.36
CA VAL A 88 18.55 13.22 -1.94
C VAL A 88 19.03 14.12 -3.08
N ASP A 89 19.00 13.65 -4.33
CA ASP A 89 19.42 14.43 -5.48
C ASP A 89 18.21 15.12 -6.12
N ASP A 90 17.84 16.27 -5.56
CA ASP A 90 17.23 17.39 -6.28
C ASP A 90 18.20 17.93 -7.33
N THR A 91 18.63 17.10 -8.27
CA THR A 91 19.32 17.58 -9.48
C THR A 91 18.38 17.36 -10.65
N GLN A 92 17.42 18.27 -10.79
CA GLN A 92 16.78 18.50 -12.08
C GLN A 92 17.87 18.99 -13.04
N GLU A 93 18.46 18.09 -13.81
CA GLU A 93 19.12 18.46 -15.05
C GLU A 93 18.03 19.01 -15.99
N SER A 94 18.02 20.34 -16.13
CA SER A 94 17.24 21.05 -17.12
C SER A 94 17.77 20.73 -18.51
N GLU A 95 17.11 19.84 -19.24
CA GLU A 95 17.30 19.76 -20.69
C GLU A 95 16.56 20.93 -21.36
N GLU A 96 17.34 21.98 -21.68
CA GLU A 96 16.94 23.06 -22.59
C GLU A 96 16.78 22.52 -24.02
N GLY A 97 15.56 22.55 -24.55
CA GLY A 97 15.25 22.23 -25.94
C GLY A 97 14.01 22.98 -26.40
N GLY A 98 14.20 24.09 -27.11
CA GLY A 98 13.17 25.06 -27.48
C GLY A 98 12.09 24.55 -28.45
N GLY A 99 10.89 25.13 -28.32
CA GLY A 99 9.77 24.98 -29.25
C GLY A 99 8.50 25.64 -28.70
N GLU A 100 8.15 26.80 -29.25
CA GLU A 100 7.09 27.70 -28.79
C GLU A 100 5.66 27.18 -29.01
N ASN A 101 4.74 27.73 -28.20
CA ASN A 101 3.28 27.83 -28.38
C ASN A 101 2.37 26.78 -27.71
N ASN A 102 2.05 26.98 -26.41
CA ASN A 102 0.66 26.94 -25.95
C ASN A 102 0.51 27.67 -24.60
N LYS A 103 -0.50 28.55 -24.48
CA LYS A 103 -0.87 29.20 -23.21
C LYS A 103 -1.33 28.12 -22.22
N ASN A 104 -0.46 27.75 -21.28
CA ASN A 104 -0.91 27.18 -20.01
C ASN A 104 0.05 27.63 -18.91
N THR A 105 -0.45 28.45 -17.99
CA THR A 105 0.29 28.98 -16.85
C THR A 105 0.61 27.86 -15.86
N ASN A 106 1.69 27.11 -16.10
CA ASN A 106 2.30 26.23 -15.11
C ASN A 106 3.61 26.89 -14.66
N GLY A 107 3.50 27.90 -13.80
CA GLY A 107 4.63 28.28 -12.96
C GLY A 107 4.92 27.18 -11.94
N PRO A 108 6.08 27.19 -11.27
CA PRO A 108 6.51 26.16 -10.30
C PRO A 108 5.70 26.16 -8.99
N ASN A 109 4.52 26.78 -8.98
CA ASN A 109 3.60 26.95 -7.86
C ASN A 109 2.22 26.34 -8.17
N GLY A 110 2.20 25.23 -8.93
CA GLY A 110 1.00 24.45 -9.17
C GLY A 110 0.63 23.67 -7.92
N GLY A 111 -0.25 24.24 -7.09
CA GLY A 111 -0.80 23.54 -5.92
C GLY A 111 -1.39 22.16 -6.28
N PRO A 112 -1.55 21.27 -5.27
CA PRO A 112 -1.90 19.87 -5.49
C PRO A 112 -3.12 19.74 -6.39
N LYS A 113 -3.00 19.01 -7.51
CA LYS A 113 -4.16 18.73 -8.39
C LYS A 113 -5.02 17.62 -7.79
N PHE A 114 -6.33 17.75 -8.01
CA PHE A 114 -7.33 16.75 -7.65
C PHE A 114 -7.29 15.61 -8.68
N ASP A 115 -6.95 14.41 -8.24
CA ASP A 115 -7.18 13.15 -8.96
C ASP A 115 -8.66 12.79 -8.83
N ALA A 116 -9.41 12.96 -9.92
CA ALA A 116 -10.85 12.75 -9.97
C ALA A 116 -11.25 11.26 -9.95
N ASP A 117 -10.36 10.36 -10.36
CA ASP A 117 -10.63 8.92 -10.38
C ASP A 117 -10.51 8.32 -8.97
N ARG A 118 -9.67 8.92 -8.13
CA ARG A 118 -9.48 8.54 -6.72
C ARG A 118 -10.18 9.45 -5.71
N GLY A 119 -10.63 10.63 -6.13
CA GLY A 119 -11.19 11.64 -5.23
C GLY A 119 -10.14 12.27 -4.30
N GLU A 120 -8.92 12.48 -4.77
CA GLU A 120 -7.75 12.86 -3.95
C GLU A 120 -7.14 14.21 -4.38
N TYR A 121 -7.00 15.17 -3.46
CA TYR A 121 -6.12 16.32 -3.63
C TYR A 121 -4.74 15.94 -3.08
N GLY A 122 -3.66 15.99 -3.87
CA GLY A 122 -2.30 15.77 -3.33
C GLY A 122 -1.33 14.90 -4.13
N GLY A 123 -1.50 14.72 -5.44
CA GLY A 123 -0.55 13.96 -6.25
C GLY A 123 0.77 14.72 -6.49
N TYR A 124 1.68 14.73 -5.52
CA TYR A 124 3.08 15.06 -5.77
C TYR A 124 3.84 13.79 -6.16
N GLY A 125 4.33 13.76 -7.41
CA GLY A 125 5.66 13.25 -7.72
C GLY A 125 5.92 11.74 -7.80
N CYS A 126 4.96 10.84 -7.57
CA CYS A 126 5.25 9.41 -7.80
C CYS A 126 4.05 8.58 -8.26
N SER A 127 3.74 8.62 -9.56
CA SER A 127 2.87 7.64 -10.22
C SER A 127 3.37 6.19 -10.08
N ALA A 128 4.59 5.98 -9.56
CA ALA A 128 5.17 4.67 -9.31
C ALA A 128 4.75 4.03 -7.98
N ALA A 129 4.26 4.82 -7.01
CA ALA A 129 3.89 4.33 -5.69
C ALA A 129 2.61 3.47 -5.77
N ARG A 130 2.77 2.14 -5.76
CA ARG A 130 1.67 1.18 -5.98
C ARG A 130 1.78 0.01 -5.01
N ILE A 131 0.63 -0.39 -4.46
CA ILE A 131 0.48 -1.65 -3.73
C ILE A 131 -0.26 -2.63 -4.62
N THR A 132 0.27 -3.84 -4.78
CA THR A 132 -0.42 -4.94 -5.48
C THR A 132 -0.21 -6.28 -4.82
N THR A 133 -1.28 -7.03 -4.62
CA THR A 133 -1.19 -8.44 -4.21
C THR A 133 -0.55 -9.26 -5.32
N THR A 134 0.58 -9.90 -5.04
CA THR A 134 1.32 -10.75 -5.99
C THR A 134 1.07 -12.23 -5.76
N GLN A 135 0.77 -12.65 -4.53
CA GLN A 135 0.44 -14.04 -4.23
C GLN A 135 -0.70 -14.13 -3.23
N LYS A 136 -1.52 -15.18 -3.38
CA LYS A 136 -2.56 -15.55 -2.44
C LYS A 136 -2.44 -17.04 -2.13
N ILE A 137 -2.34 -17.36 -0.85
CA ILE A 137 -2.27 -18.75 -0.37
C ILE A 137 -3.54 -19.00 0.43
N ILE A 138 -4.32 -20.00 0.05
CA ILE A 138 -5.55 -20.36 0.75
C ILE A 138 -5.23 -20.71 2.20
N HIS A 139 -5.99 -20.14 3.13
CA HIS A 139 -5.88 -20.37 4.55
C HIS A 139 -7.25 -20.80 5.10
N LYS A 140 -7.25 -21.86 5.93
CA LYS A 140 -8.47 -22.52 6.42
C LYS A 140 -9.41 -21.57 7.18
N ASN A 141 -8.84 -20.60 7.89
CA ASN A 141 -9.56 -19.63 8.74
C ASN A 141 -9.03 -18.21 8.52
N GLU A 142 -9.60 -17.23 9.19
CA GLU A 142 -8.97 -15.90 9.31
C GLU A 142 -7.55 -15.96 9.88
N VAL A 143 -6.71 -15.04 9.41
CA VAL A 143 -5.30 -14.96 9.80
C VAL A 143 -5.15 -13.85 10.84
N HIS A 144 -5.01 -14.22 12.11
CA HIS A 144 -4.80 -13.27 13.21
C HIS A 144 -3.36 -12.76 13.25
N LYS A 145 -2.41 -13.64 12.96
CA LYS A 145 -0.99 -13.31 12.90
C LYS A 145 -0.30 -14.15 11.82
N ALA A 146 0.59 -13.53 11.07
CA ALA A 146 1.52 -14.20 10.17
C ALA A 146 2.94 -13.69 10.45
N SER A 147 3.91 -14.58 10.40
CA SER A 147 5.33 -14.24 10.53
C SER A 147 6.14 -15.14 9.62
N TYR A 148 7.13 -14.57 8.93
CA TYR A 148 8.13 -15.35 8.23
C TYR A 148 9.19 -15.87 9.23
N MET A 149 9.89 -16.94 8.86
CA MET A 149 11.06 -17.43 9.57
C MET A 149 12.31 -16.61 9.14
N PRO A 150 13.05 -15.96 10.06
CA PRO A 150 14.20 -15.13 9.69
C PRO A 150 15.31 -15.87 8.94
N GLN A 151 15.57 -17.14 9.29
CA GLN A 151 16.59 -17.97 8.63
C GLN A 151 16.15 -18.46 7.25
N ASN A 152 14.84 -18.55 7.00
CA ASN A 152 14.27 -18.94 5.72
C ASN A 152 12.95 -18.20 5.49
N PRO A 153 13.00 -16.98 4.92
CA PRO A 153 11.82 -16.13 4.77
C PRO A 153 10.71 -16.73 3.89
N CYS A 154 11.00 -17.75 3.10
CA CYS A 154 10.01 -18.50 2.30
C CYS A 154 8.97 -19.21 3.16
N LEU A 155 9.34 -19.57 4.40
CA LEU A 155 8.46 -20.21 5.35
C LEU A 155 7.71 -19.18 6.18
N ILE A 156 6.39 -19.30 6.18
CA ILE A 156 5.46 -18.45 6.91
C ILE A 156 4.70 -19.30 7.93
N ALA A 157 4.77 -18.90 9.20
CA ALA A 157 3.91 -19.43 10.25
C ALA A 157 2.69 -18.53 10.44
N THR A 158 1.50 -19.11 10.56
CA THR A 158 0.26 -18.38 10.83
C THR A 158 -0.48 -18.90 12.03
N LYS A 159 -1.20 -17.98 12.69
CA LYS A 159 -2.14 -18.28 13.77
C LYS A 159 -3.52 -17.77 13.37
N GLY A 160 -4.51 -18.66 13.48
CA GLY A 160 -5.93 -18.31 13.37
C GLY A 160 -6.66 -18.45 14.70
N PRO A 161 -8.00 -18.52 14.68
CA PRO A 161 -8.83 -18.65 15.88
C PRO A 161 -8.67 -20.02 16.56
N HIS A 162 -8.32 -21.06 15.81
CA HIS A 162 -8.12 -22.43 16.31
C HIS A 162 -6.73 -22.65 16.91
N PRO A 163 -6.53 -23.68 17.77
CA PRO A 163 -5.25 -23.91 18.46
C PRO A 163 -4.09 -24.28 17.52
N GLU A 164 -4.39 -24.73 16.30
CA GLU A 164 -3.39 -25.08 15.30
C GLU A 164 -2.58 -23.86 14.83
N VAL A 165 -1.29 -24.08 14.64
CA VAL A 165 -0.38 -23.18 13.92
C VAL A 165 -0.07 -23.85 12.59
N LEU A 166 -0.27 -23.11 11.51
CA LEU A 166 -0.07 -23.62 10.17
C LEU A 166 1.24 -23.06 9.61
N ILE A 167 2.01 -23.90 8.93
CA ILE A 167 3.27 -23.51 8.29
C ILE A 167 3.09 -23.62 6.77
N PHE A 168 3.43 -22.55 6.07
CA PHE A 168 3.31 -22.43 4.62
C PHE A 168 4.67 -22.17 4.02
N ASP A 169 4.88 -22.68 2.81
CA ASP A 169 5.99 -22.31 1.95
C ASP A 169 5.39 -21.58 0.75
N TYR A 170 5.57 -20.27 0.69
CA TYR A 170 4.93 -19.48 -0.37
C TYR A 170 5.53 -19.75 -1.75
N THR A 171 6.75 -20.30 -1.84
CA THR A 171 7.39 -20.61 -3.13
C THR A 171 6.68 -21.73 -3.89
N LYS A 172 5.90 -22.55 -3.17
CA LYS A 172 5.10 -23.64 -3.75
C LYS A 172 3.78 -23.16 -4.34
N THR A 173 3.42 -21.90 -4.11
CA THR A 173 2.21 -21.29 -4.67
C THR A 173 2.62 -20.35 -5.79
N PRO A 174 2.14 -20.53 -7.03
CA PRO A 174 2.50 -19.63 -8.11
C PRO A 174 1.97 -18.22 -7.82
N PRO A 175 2.70 -17.17 -8.23
CA PRO A 175 2.18 -15.82 -8.12
C PRO A 175 0.92 -15.66 -8.97
N GLU A 176 -0.03 -14.88 -8.46
CA GLU A 176 -1.24 -14.54 -9.19
C GLU A 176 -0.83 -13.72 -10.43
N PRO A 177 -1.35 -14.04 -11.63
CA PRO A 177 -1.03 -13.25 -12.80
C PRO A 177 -1.49 -11.79 -12.59
N PRO A 178 -0.75 -10.81 -13.12
CA PRO A 178 -1.17 -9.41 -13.01
C PRO A 178 -2.56 -9.26 -13.61
N ARG A 179 -3.49 -8.72 -12.82
CA ARG A 179 -4.87 -8.46 -13.23
C ARG A 179 -4.82 -7.56 -14.48
N GLN A 180 -5.18 -8.10 -15.66
CA GLN A 180 -5.27 -7.33 -16.89
C GLN A 180 -6.39 -6.30 -16.70
N MET A 181 -6.07 -5.02 -16.92
CA MET A 181 -7.02 -3.91 -16.93
C MET A 181 -7.73 -3.84 -18.28
#